data_AF-A0A1L8CZ71-F1
#
_entry.id   AF-A0A1L8CZ71-F1
#
_cell.length_a   1.000
_cell.length_b   1.000
_cell.length_c   1.000
_cell.angle_alpha   90.00
_cell.angle_beta   90.00
_cell.angle_gamma   90.00
#
_symmetry.space_group_name_H-M   'P 1'
#
loop_
_entity.id
_entity.type
_entity.pdbx_description
1 polymer ?
#
loop_
_entity_poly.entity_id
_entity_poly.type
_entity_poly.pdbx_seq_one_letter_code
_entity_poly.pdbx_strand_id
1 'polypeptide(L)' 'MADSLEAITSDRIYRKGRDFSFALEEIRRNSKTQFDPEVVAVLKSGVEKELAEIKEQTLKEIGET' A
#
# COMPACT_ATOMS: atom_id res chain seq x y z
N MET A 1 -1.90 6.56 -10.10
CA MET A 1 -1.84 5.99 -8.73
C MET A 1 -0.67 5.02 -8.58
N ALA A 2 -0.51 4.02 -9.44
CA ALA A 2 0.64 3.11 -9.41
C ALA A 2 1.99 3.84 -9.48
N ASP A 3 2.18 4.75 -10.44
CA ASP A 3 3.42 5.55 -10.54
C ASP A 3 3.67 6.40 -9.30
N SER A 4 2.61 6.91 -8.67
CA SER A 4 2.71 7.71 -7.45
C SER A 4 3.14 6.86 -6.27
N LEU A 5 2.61 5.65 -6.15
CA LEU A 5 2.99 4.67 -5.13
C LEU A 5 4.48 4.32 -5.26
N GLU A 6 4.91 3.94 -6.47
CA GLU A 6 6.31 3.65 -6.76
C GLU A 6 7.21 4.86 -6.49
N ALA A 7 6.82 6.05 -6.95
CA ALA A 7 7.57 7.27 -6.71
C ALA A 7 7.75 7.63 -5.22
N ILE A 8 6.79 7.25 -4.36
CA ILE A 8 6.87 7.45 -2.92
C ILE A 8 7.77 6.40 -2.27
N THR A 9 7.66 5.13 -2.67
CA THR A 9 8.37 4.01 -2.03
C THR A 9 9.79 3.81 -2.54
N SER A 10 10.11 4.30 -3.73
CA SER A 10 11.44 4.16 -4.32
C SER A 10 12.43 5.20 -3.79
N ASP A 11 13.65 4.73 -3.54
CA ASP A 11 14.81 5.57 -3.25
C ASP A 11 15.16 6.45 -4.46
N ARG A 12 15.57 7.68 -4.18
CA ARG A 12 16.12 8.62 -5.15
C ARG A 12 17.47 9.10 -4.64
N ILE A 13 18.35 9.52 -5.55
CA ILE A 13 19.72 9.97 -5.25
C ILE A 13 19.76 10.99 -4.08
N TYR A 14 18.72 11.83 -3.96
CA TYR A 14 18.59 12.89 -2.95
C TYR A 14 17.57 12.61 -1.83
N ARG A 15 16.85 11.48 -1.85
CA ARG A 15 15.80 11.19 -0.85
C ARG A 15 15.55 9.69 -0.74
N LYS A 16 15.49 9.18 0.48
CA LYS A 16 15.00 7.82 0.73
C LYS A 16 13.51 7.69 0.40
N GLY A 17 13.13 6.52 -0.10
CA GLY A 17 11.76 6.09 -0.24
C GLY A 17 11.07 6.04 1.12
N ARG A 18 9.74 6.19 1.11
CA ARG A 18 8.91 6.06 2.31
C ARG A 18 8.28 4.68 2.35
N ASP A 19 7.87 4.26 3.53
CA ASP A 19 7.18 2.99 3.67
C ASP A 19 5.84 2.98 2.92
N PHE A 20 5.34 1.77 2.67
CA PHE A 20 4.13 1.54 1.92
C PHE A 20 2.89 2.13 2.61
N SER A 21 2.83 2.10 3.96
CA SER A 21 1.72 2.69 4.72
C SER A 21 1.62 4.20 4.52
N PHE A 22 2.75 4.90 4.52
CA PHE A 22 2.83 6.33 4.26
C PHE A 22 2.35 6.65 2.84
N ALA A 23 2.75 5.85 1.86
CA ALA A 23 2.32 6.04 0.47
C ALA A 23 0.79 5.86 0.30
N LEU A 24 0.21 4.84 0.94
CA LEU A 24 -1.24 4.62 0.93
C LEU A 24 -1.99 5.77 1.60
N GLU A 25 -1.49 6.29 2.71
CA GLU A 25 -2.11 7.41 3.41
C GLU A 25 -2.06 8.71 2.58
N GLU A 26 -0.95 8.98 1.90
CA GLU A 26 -0.84 10.13 1.00
C GLU A 26 -1.77 10.01 -0.22
N ILE A 27 -1.91 8.80 -0.79
CA ILE A 27 -2.89 8.54 -1.86
C ILE A 27 -4.33 8.76 -1.35
N ARG A 28 -4.64 8.28 -0.14
CA ARG A 28 -5.95 8.47 0.49
C ARG A 28 -6.25 9.94 0.76
N ARG A 29 -5.27 10.69 1.26
CA ARG A 29 -5.37 12.11 1.57
C ARG A 29 -5.65 12.96 0.34
N ASN A 30 -5.09 12.58 -0.81
CA ASN A 30 -5.27 13.25 -2.09
C ASN A 30 -6.39 12.61 -2.95
N SER A 31 -7.24 11.79 -2.33
CA SER A 31 -8.47 11.30 -2.95
C SER A 31 -9.44 12.46 -3.23
N LYS A 32 -10.19 12.40 -4.33
CA LYS A 32 -11.10 13.45 -4.83
C LYS A 32 -10.42 14.68 -5.44
N THR A 33 -9.08 14.76 -5.41
CA THR A 33 -8.33 15.83 -6.07
C THR A 33 -7.42 15.27 -7.16
N GLN A 34 -6.39 14.53 -6.77
CA GLN A 34 -5.40 13.95 -7.69
C GLN A 34 -5.75 12.51 -8.08
N PHE A 35 -6.57 11.84 -7.28
CA PHE A 35 -6.97 10.45 -7.49
C PHE A 35 -8.48 10.28 -7.46
N ASP A 36 -8.97 9.42 -8.35
CA ASP A 36 -10.35 8.98 -8.37
C ASP A 36 -10.68 8.23 -7.05
N PRO A 37 -11.73 8.62 -6.31
CA PRO A 37 -12.09 8.01 -5.04
C PRO A 37 -12.45 6.53 -5.14
N GLU A 38 -13.07 6.10 -6.24
CA GLU A 38 -13.46 4.71 -6.45
C GLU A 38 -12.21 3.84 -6.63
N VAL A 39 -11.24 4.33 -7.40
CA VAL A 39 -9.96 3.66 -7.61
C VAL A 39 -9.16 3.54 -6.30
N VAL A 40 -9.17 4.58 -5.46
CA VAL A 40 -8.54 4.55 -4.12
C VAL A 40 -9.24 3.55 -3.20
N ALA A 41 -10.57 3.44 -3.28
CA ALA A 41 -11.34 2.46 -2.50
C ALA A 41 -10.99 1.02 -2.90
N VAL A 42 -10.90 0.74 -4.20
CA VAL A 42 -10.49 -0.56 -4.73
C VAL A 42 -9.07 -0.90 -4.27
N LEU A 43 -8.10 0.02 -4.39
CA LEU A 43 -6.74 -0.20 -3.91
C LEU A 43 -6.72 -0.58 -2.42
N LYS A 44 -7.44 0.17 -1.57
CA LYS A 44 -7.52 -0.11 -0.14
C LYS A 44 -8.05 -1.52 0.12
N SER A 45 -9.16 -1.90 -0.52
CA SER A 45 -9.75 -3.23 -0.34
C SER A 45 -8.84 -4.37 -0.82
N GLY A 46 -8.12 -4.16 -1.94
CA GLY A 46 -7.18 -5.14 -2.48
C GLY A 46 -6.01 -5.37 -1.53
N VAL A 47 -5.40 -4.28 -1.03
CA VAL A 47 -4.30 -4.37 -0.06
C VAL A 47 -4.74 -5.02 1.24
N GLU A 48 -5.91 -4.66 1.78
CA GLU A 48 -6.43 -5.25 3.02
C GLU A 48 -6.66 -6.76 2.89
N LYS A 49 -7.17 -7.21 1.73
CA LYS A 49 -7.36 -8.62 1.42
C LYS A 49 -6.03 -9.37 1.37
N GLU A 50 -5.05 -8.84 0.63
CA GLU A 50 -3.75 -9.47 0.49
C GLU A 50 -3.00 -9.55 1.83
N LEU A 51 -3.09 -8.51 2.66
CA LEU A 51 -2.53 -8.52 4.01
C LEU A 51 -3.18 -9.58 4.91
N ALA A 52 -4.48 -9.81 4.78
CA ALA A 52 -5.18 -10.84 5.52
C ALA A 52 -4.72 -12.24 5.10
N GLU A 53 -4.58 -12.48 3.79
CA GLU A 53 -4.10 -13.75 3.23
C GLU A 53 -2.66 -14.05 3.66
N ILE A 54 -1.75 -13.07 3.59
CA ILE A 54 -0.37 -13.20 4.05
C ILE A 54 -0.33 -13.52 5.56
N LYS A 55 -1.10 -12.80 6.38
CA LYS A 55 -1.18 -13.08 7.82
C LYS A 55 -1.65 -14.50 8.08
N GLU A 56 -2.68 -14.96 7.38
CA GLU A 56 -3.19 -16.32 7.55
C GLU A 56 -2.11 -17.37 7.21
N GLN A 57 -1.36 -17.17 6.12
CA GLN A 57 -0.25 -18.04 5.73
C GLN A 57 0.86 -18.04 6.79
N THR A 58 1.30 -16.87 7.24
CA THR A 58 2.34 -16.76 8.27
C THR A 58 1.90 -17.41 9.59
N LEU A 59 0.63 -17.27 10.00
CA LEU A 59 0.11 -17.91 11.21
C LEU A 59 0.09 -19.44 11.10
N LYS A 60 -0.18 -19.99 9.91
CA LYS A 60 -0.10 -21.44 9.65
C LYS A 60 1.34 -21.94 9.75
N GLU A 61 2.29 -21.23 9.15
CA GLU A 61 3.71 -21.60 9.17
C GLU A 61 4.32 -21.58 10.59
N ILE A 62 3.95 -20.60 11.41
CA ILE A 62 4.44 -20.52 12.81
C ILE A 62 3.77 -21.57 13.70
N GLY A 63 2.51 -21.95 13.42
CA GLY A 63 1.78 -22.96 14.20
C GLY A 63 2.19 -24.41 13.93
N GLU A 64 2.93 -24.66 12.85
CA GLU A 64 3.46 -25.99 12.49
C GLU A 64 4.90 -26.25 13.02
N THR A 65 5.54 -25.25 13.65
CA THR A 65 6.88 -25.36 14.27
C THR A 65 6.78 -25.43 15.79
#